data_AF-A0A5B0GTI8-F1
#
_entry.id   AF-A0A5B0GTI8-F1
#
_cell.length_a   1.000
_cell.length_b   1.000
_cell.length_c   1.000
_cell.angle_alpha   90.00
_cell.angle_beta   90.00
_cell.angle_gamma   90.00
#
_symmetry.space_group_name_H-M   'P 1'
#
loop_
_entity.id
_entity.type
_entity.pdbx_description
1 polymer ?
#
loop_
_entity_poly.entity_id
_entity_poly.type
_entity_poly.pdbx_seq_one_letter_code
_entity_poly.pdbx_strand_id
1 'polypeptide(L)' 'MKEKKVSAEASALERVVSAAREVQAASQRLEVHYAQAPNEQPSTLELARFAAAMQELKDAREAFDALLEKRDSPQS' A
#
# COMPACT_ATOMS: atom_id res chain seq x y z
N MET A 1 -5.37 -9.22 31.76
CA MET A 1 -4.63 -9.13 30.49
C MET A 1 -4.89 -7.76 29.90
N LYS A 2 -3.89 -6.87 29.84
CA LYS A 2 -4.05 -5.59 29.14
C LYS A 2 -3.83 -5.89 27.66
N GLU A 3 -4.90 -6.01 26.90
CA GLU A 3 -4.83 -6.00 25.44
C GLU A 3 -3.99 -4.78 25.05
N LYS A 4 -2.80 -5.03 24.47
CA LYS A 4 -1.97 -3.97 23.91
C LYS A 4 -2.76 -3.42 22.74
N LYS A 5 -3.59 -2.40 22.97
CA LYS A 5 -4.14 -1.56 21.89
C LYS A 5 -2.95 -1.14 21.04
N VAL A 6 -2.89 -1.65 19.82
CA VAL A 6 -1.92 -1.20 18.82
C VAL A 6 -2.16 0.30 18.66
N SER A 7 -1.09 1.11 18.78
CA SER A 7 -1.18 2.56 18.58
C SER A 7 -1.75 2.84 17.19
N ALA A 8 -2.53 3.91 17.03
CA ALA A 8 -3.07 4.30 15.72
C ALA A 8 -1.97 4.43 14.65
N GLU A 9 -0.79 4.92 15.05
CA GLU A 9 0.40 4.99 14.19
C GLU A 9 0.88 3.59 13.76
N ALA A 10 0.90 2.62 14.67
CA ALA A 10 1.36 1.26 14.38
C ALA A 10 0.39 0.54 13.43
N SER A 11 -0.93 0.70 13.63
CA SER A 11 -1.93 0.15 12.69
C SER A 11 -1.87 0.85 11.32
N ALA A 12 -1.64 2.16 11.28
CA ALA A 12 -1.46 2.88 10.02
C ALA A 12 -0.17 2.43 9.29
N LEU A 13 0.92 2.19 10.03
CA LEU A 13 2.16 1.65 9.47
C LEU A 13 1.98 0.22 8.95
N GLU A 14 1.25 -0.64 9.67
CA GLU A 14 0.89 -1.98 9.19
C GLU A 14 0.12 -1.93 7.87
N ARG A 15 -0.82 -0.97 7.73
CA ARG A 15 -1.56 -0.73 6.48
C ARG A 15 -0.61 -0.33 5.33
N VAL A 16 0.33 0.58 5.58
CA VAL A 16 1.35 0.97 4.57
C VAL A 16 2.16 -0.24 4.12
N VAL A 17 2.64 -1.07 5.06
CA VAL A 17 3.42 -2.27 4.73
C VAL A 17 2.59 -3.27 3.93
N SER A 18 1.32 -3.47 4.28
CA SER A 18 0.41 -4.35 3.56
C SER A 18 0.20 -3.88 2.12
N ALA A 19 -0.09 -2.59 1.93
CA ALA A 19 -0.28 -2.01 0.59
C ALA A 19 1.00 -2.11 -0.26
N ALA A 20 2.17 -1.89 0.32
CA ALA A 20 3.45 -2.04 -0.38
C ALA A 20 3.69 -3.49 -0.85
N ARG A 21 3.30 -4.49 -0.05
CA ARG A 21 3.37 -5.90 -0.44
C ARG A 21 2.41 -6.22 -1.60
N GLU A 22 1.20 -5.66 -1.60
CA GLU A 22 0.27 -5.83 -2.72
C GLU A 22 0.79 -5.20 -4.01
N VAL A 23 1.41 -4.00 -3.94
CA VAL A 23 2.08 -3.38 -5.09
C VAL A 23 3.17 -4.29 -5.63
N GLN A 24 4.06 -4.81 -4.76
CA GLN A 24 5.12 -5.72 -5.17
C GLN A 24 4.56 -6.98 -5.83
N ALA A 25 3.53 -7.60 -5.24
CA ALA A 25 2.90 -8.80 -5.80
C ALA A 25 2.25 -8.55 -7.16
N ALA A 26 1.61 -7.39 -7.35
CA ALA A 26 1.03 -7.00 -8.63
C ALA A 26 2.12 -6.71 -9.68
N SER A 27 3.21 -6.04 -9.32
CA SER A 27 4.37 -5.84 -10.20
C SER A 27 4.98 -7.16 -10.67
N GLN A 28 5.21 -8.11 -9.76
CA GLN A 28 5.76 -9.42 -10.10
C GLN A 28 4.88 -10.17 -11.10
N ARG A 29 3.54 -10.05 -11.01
CA ARG A 29 2.64 -10.66 -11.99
C ARG A 29 2.80 -10.03 -13.38
N LEU A 30 2.89 -8.70 -13.45
CA LEU A 30 3.15 -7.99 -14.71
C LEU A 30 4.52 -8.37 -15.29
N GLU A 31 5.55 -8.48 -14.47
CA GLU A 31 6.88 -8.93 -14.90
C GLU A 31 6.85 -10.35 -15.48
N VAL A 32 6.15 -11.29 -14.82
CA VAL A 32 5.96 -12.65 -15.33
C VAL A 32 5.20 -12.66 -16.65
N HIS A 33 4.13 -11.85 -16.78
CA HIS A 33 3.38 -11.73 -18.03
C HIS A 33 4.29 -11.27 -19.18
N TYR A 34 5.05 -10.19 -18.99
CA TYR A 34 5.97 -9.69 -20.02
C TYR A 34 7.13 -10.65 -20.31
N ALA A 35 7.57 -11.45 -19.34
CA ALA A 35 8.59 -12.48 -19.57
C ALA A 35 8.07 -13.64 -20.43
N GLN A 36 6.80 -14.00 -20.28
CA GLN A 36 6.18 -15.13 -21.01
C GLN A 36 5.62 -14.70 -22.38
N ALA A 37 5.07 -13.49 -22.47
CA ALA A 37 4.41 -12.97 -23.66
C ALA A 37 4.82 -11.49 -23.89
N PRO A 38 6.07 -11.22 -24.32
CA PRO A 38 6.63 -9.87 -24.38
C PRO A 38 5.90 -8.92 -25.35
N ASN A 39 5.18 -9.48 -26.33
CA ASN A 39 4.41 -8.72 -27.31
C ASN A 39 2.91 -8.65 -26.97
N GLU A 40 2.47 -9.29 -25.88
CA GLU A 40 1.07 -9.30 -25.46
C GLU A 40 0.85 -8.31 -24.33
N GLN A 41 -0.20 -7.50 -24.43
CA GLN A 41 -0.55 -6.59 -23.34
C GLN A 41 -1.09 -7.38 -22.15
N PRO A 42 -0.70 -7.04 -20.91
CA PRO A 42 -1.34 -7.59 -19.72
C PRO A 42 -2.82 -7.25 -19.75
N SER A 43 -3.63 -8.11 -19.13
CA SER A 43 -5.08 -7.91 -19.14
C SER A 43 -5.44 -6.59 -18.43
N THR A 44 -6.54 -5.97 -18.87
CA THR A 44 -7.10 -4.79 -18.20
C THR A 44 -7.30 -5.02 -16.70
N LEU A 45 -7.62 -6.25 -16.30
CA LEU A 45 -7.78 -6.63 -14.90
C LEU A 45 -6.47 -6.56 -14.10
N GLU A 46 -5.36 -7.03 -14.68
CA GLU A 46 -4.04 -6.98 -14.03
C GLU A 46 -3.56 -5.55 -13.87
N LEU A 47 -3.74 -4.73 -14.91
CA LEU A 47 -3.43 -3.30 -14.85
C LEU A 47 -4.29 -2.57 -13.81
N ALA A 48 -5.60 -2.86 -13.76
CA ALA A 48 -6.49 -2.29 -12.77
C ALA A 48 -6.11 -2.70 -11.34
N ARG A 49 -5.70 -3.95 -11.13
CA ARG A 49 -5.22 -4.41 -9.82
C ARG A 49 -3.93 -3.70 -9.40
N PHE A 50 -2.98 -3.54 -10.32
CA PHE A 50 -1.75 -2.80 -10.05
C PHE A 50 -2.04 -1.34 -9.70
N ALA A 51 -2.89 -0.67 -10.49
CA ALA A 51 -3.30 0.72 -10.22
C ALA A 51 -4.01 0.86 -8.87
N ALA A 52 -4.91 -0.07 -8.52
CA ALA A 52 -5.59 -0.06 -7.22
C ALA A 52 -4.62 -0.25 -6.05
N ALA A 53 -3.63 -1.14 -6.17
CA ALA A 53 -2.61 -1.34 -5.13
C ALA A 53 -1.74 -0.08 -4.94
N MET A 54 -1.37 0.60 -6.04
CA MET A 54 -0.62 1.86 -5.99
C MET A 54 -1.42 2.97 -5.33
N GLN A 55 -2.72 3.07 -5.63
CA GLN A 55 -3.61 4.05 -4.99
C GLN A 55 -3.73 3.78 -3.48
N GLU A 56 -3.95 2.52 -3.08
CA GLU A 56 -4.04 2.16 -1.66
C GLU A 56 -2.73 2.43 -0.91
N LEU A 57 -1.57 2.21 -1.52
CA LEU A 57 -0.28 2.55 -0.92
C LEU A 57 -0.14 4.06 -0.69
N LYS A 58 -0.57 4.87 -1.66
CA LYS A 58 -0.60 6.33 -1.53
C LYS A 58 -1.51 6.75 -0.38
N ASP A 59 -2.75 6.26 -0.36
CA ASP A 59 -3.75 6.62 0.66
C ASP A 59 -3.30 6.19 2.07
N ALA A 60 -2.69 5.01 2.19
CA ALA A 60 -2.15 4.53 3.46
C ALA A 60 -1.00 5.40 3.97
N ARG A 61 -0.13 5.86 3.06
CA ARG A 61 1.00 6.73 3.39
C ARG A 61 0.51 8.11 3.84
N GLU A 62 -0.42 8.71 3.11
CA GLU A 62 -1.03 10.00 3.47
C GLU A 62 -1.74 9.93 4.84
N ALA A 63 -2.46 8.83 5.11
CA ALA A 63 -3.09 8.63 6.42
C ALA A 63 -2.08 8.49 7.56
N PHE A 64 -0.95 7.82 7.32
CA PHE A 64 0.13 7.70 8.29
C PHE A 64 0.82 9.05 8.54
N ASP A 65 1.18 9.77 7.49
CA ASP A 65 1.83 11.08 7.58
C ASP A 65 0.93 12.07 8.35
N ALA A 66 -0.38 12.08 8.10
CA ALA A 66 -1.35 12.91 8.83
C ALA A 66 -1.44 12.59 10.34
N LEU A 67 -1.14 11.35 10.76
CA LEU A 67 -1.05 11.01 12.19
C LEU A 67 0.23 11.57 12.82
N LEU A 68 1.34 11.54 12.09
CA LEU A 68 2.61 12.10 12.56
C LEU A 68 2.51 13.63 12.70
N GLU A 69 1.92 14.32 11.72
CA GLU A 69 1.70 15.76 11.79
C GLU A 69 0.84 16.17 12.99
N LYS A 70 -0.22 15.40 13.29
CA LYS A 70 -1.07 15.63 14.47
C LYS A 70 -0.33 15.43 15.79
N ARG A 71 0.62 14.50 15.85
CA ARG A 71 1.44 14.27 17.03
C ARG A 71 2.41 15.41 17.28
N ASP A 72 3.01 15.94 16.20
CA ASP A 72 4.04 16.97 16.27
C ASP A 72 3.46 18.40 16.37
N SER A 73 2.13 18.53 16.24
CA SER A 73 1.39 19.78 16.48
C SER A 73 1.27 20.08 17.98
N PRO A 74 1.73 21.23 18.50
CA PRO A 74 1.47 21.61 19.89
C PRO A 74 -0.04 21.77 20.07
N GLN A 75 -0.58 21.02 21.03
CA GLN A 75 -1.99 21.07 21.42
C GLN A 75 -2.28 22.49 21.92
N SER A 76 -2.84 23.33 21.05
CA SER A 76 -3.26 24.71 21.35
C SER A 76 -4.59 24.72 22.09
#